data_AF-A0A6G3XUR5-F1
#
_entry.id   AF-A0A6G3XUR5-F1
#
_cell.length_a   1.000
_cell.length_b   1.000
_cell.length_c   1.000
_cell.angle_alpha   90.00
_cell.angle_beta   90.00
_cell.angle_gamma   90.00
#
_symmetry.space_group_name_H-M   'P 1'
#
loop_
_entity.id
_entity.type
_entity.pdbx_description
1 polymer ?
#
loop_
_entity_poly.entity_id
_entity_poly.type
_entity_poly.pdbx_seq_one_letter_code
_entity_poly.pdbx_strand_id
1 'polypeptide(L)' 'YFADTVVPGAMEFGSFTHTFLGVVTVNVAIAAVLVTVWVLLREPLAALLPVRVRGRVHAFVRGQRWTRSSFGPSA' A
#
# COMPACT_ATOMS: atom_id res chain seq x y z
N TYR A 1 -6.80 15.34 14.86
CA TYR A 1 -8.18 15.35 15.37
C TYR A 1 -8.79 13.95 15.43
N PHE A 2 -9.15 13.28 14.33
CA PHE A 2 -9.72 11.90 14.37
C PHE A 2 -8.78 10.82 14.92
N ALA A 3 -7.47 10.93 14.69
CA ALA A 3 -6.50 10.02 15.30
C ALA A 3 -6.37 10.25 16.82
N ASP A 4 -6.59 11.48 17.28
CA ASP A 4 -6.43 11.86 18.69
C ASP A 4 -7.57 11.31 19.57
N THR A 5 -8.75 11.11 18.99
CA THR A 5 -9.87 10.39 19.61
C THR A 5 -9.60 8.90 19.86
N VAL A 6 -8.61 8.30 19.20
CA VAL A 6 -8.26 6.87 19.34
C VAL A 6 -6.90 6.69 20.02
N VAL A 7 -5.97 7.60 19.76
CA VAL A 7 -4.63 7.64 20.33
C VAL A 7 -4.37 9.06 20.87
N PRO A 8 -4.53 9.28 22.19
CA PRO A 8 -4.27 10.57 22.80
C PRO A 8 -2.82 11.02 22.52
N GLY A 9 -2.62 12.24 22.02
CA GLY A 9 -1.31 12.78 21.69
C GLY A 9 -0.85 12.46 20.26
N ALA A 10 -1.73 11.93 19.40
CA ALA A 10 -1.41 11.66 17.99
C ALA A 10 -0.93 12.93 17.24
N MET A 11 -1.37 14.12 17.68
CA MET A 11 -0.92 15.39 17.13
C MET A 11 0.52 15.73 17.53
N GLU A 12 0.95 15.40 18.76
CA GLU A 12 2.35 15.58 19.22
C GLU A 12 3.29 14.55 18.60
N PHE A 13 2.80 13.33 18.35
CA PHE A 13 3.55 12.28 17.65
C PHE A 13 3.97 12.70 16.22
N GLY A 14 3.24 13.67 15.62
CA GLY A 14 3.60 14.31 14.36
C GLY A 14 4.98 14.96 14.37
N SER A 15 5.44 15.49 15.50
CA SER A 15 6.79 16.07 15.61
C SER A 15 7.89 15.02 15.38
N PHE A 16 7.67 13.80 15.87
CA PHE A 16 8.62 12.69 15.72
C PHE A 16 8.60 12.11 14.31
N THR A 17 7.44 11.93 13.68
CA THR A 17 7.35 11.40 12.30
C THR A 17 7.93 12.34 11.24
N HIS A 18 8.04 13.64 11.53
CA HIS A 18 8.72 14.61 10.68
C HIS A 18 10.24 14.66 10.88
N THR A 19 10.78 13.95 11.87
CA THR A 19 12.23 13.77 11.98
C THR A 19 12.72 12.74 10.97
N PHE A 20 13.98 12.84 10.56
CA PHE A 20 14.58 11.85 9.64
C PHE A 20 14.43 10.41 10.17
N LEU A 21 14.66 10.20 11.47
CA LEU A 21 14.53 8.90 12.12
C LEU A 21 13.08 8.41 12.07
N GLY A 22 12.11 9.29 12.36
CA GLY A 22 10.69 9.00 12.22
C GLY A 22 10.29 8.60 10.80
N VAL A 23 10.86 9.24 9.78
CA VAL A 23 10.61 8.87 8.38
C VAL A 23 11.14 7.47 8.07
N VAL A 24 12.37 7.15 8.43
CA VAL A 24 12.98 5.85 8.06
C VAL A 24 12.48 4.68 8.91
N THR A 25 11.78 4.94 10.02
CA THR A 25 11.24 3.89 10.91
C THR A 25 9.72 3.84 10.87
N VAL A 26 9.05 4.89 11.34
CA VAL A 26 7.60 4.93 11.50
C VAL A 26 6.90 4.92 10.15
N ASN A 27 7.34 5.71 9.17
CA ASN A 27 6.71 5.66 7.84
C ASN A 27 6.94 4.32 7.15
N VAL A 28 8.11 3.69 7.35
CA VAL A 28 8.37 2.34 6.82
C VAL A 28 7.45 1.32 7.47
N ALA A 29 7.26 1.37 8.79
CA ALA A 29 6.33 0.51 9.51
C ALA A 29 4.87 0.72 9.05
N ILE A 30 4.42 1.98 8.95
CA ILE A 30 3.09 2.32 8.44
C ILE A 30 2.92 1.81 7.01
N ALA A 31 3.90 2.02 6.13
CA ALA A 31 3.86 1.53 4.76
C ALA A 31 3.77 0.00 4.72
N ALA A 32 4.55 -0.71 5.54
CA ALA A 32 4.48 -2.16 5.62
C ALA A 32 3.10 -2.67 6.06
N VAL A 33 2.49 -2.02 7.06
CA VAL A 33 1.12 -2.33 7.51
C VAL A 33 0.12 -2.07 6.39
N LEU A 34 0.16 -0.91 5.74
CA LEU A 34 -0.75 -0.57 4.65
C LEU A 34 -0.61 -1.55 3.47
N VAL A 35 0.61 -1.92 3.10
CA VAL A 35 0.87 -2.92 2.06
C VAL A 35 0.31 -4.28 2.46
N THR A 36 0.46 -4.69 3.72
CA THR A 36 -0.08 -5.95 4.22
C THR A 36 -1.61 -5.96 4.14
N VAL A 37 -2.25 -4.90 4.63
CA VAL A 37 -3.71 -4.73 4.56
C VAL A 37 -4.18 -4.74 3.10
N TRP A 38 -3.47 -4.04 2.21
CA TRP A 38 -3.77 -4.05 0.79
C TRP A 38 -3.68 -5.46 0.19
N VAL A 39 -2.60 -6.21 0.49
CA VAL A 39 -2.41 -7.58 0.01
C VAL A 39 -3.56 -8.49 0.43
N LEU A 40 -4.06 -8.34 1.67
CA LEU A 40 -5.19 -9.11 2.19
C LEU A 40 -6.53 -8.72 1.53
N LEU A 41 -6.74 -7.43 1.26
CA LEU A 41 -8.02 -6.91 0.76
C LEU A 41 -8.14 -6.83 -0.76
N ARG A 42 -7.03 -6.87 -1.52
CA ARG A 42 -7.07 -6.67 -2.98
C ARG A 42 -7.97 -7.68 -3.71
N GLU A 43 -7.93 -8.95 -3.32
CA GLU A 43 -8.67 -10.04 -3.97
C GLU A 43 -10.17 -10.00 -3.65
N PRO A 44 -10.60 -9.84 -2.38
CA PRO A 44 -12.02 -9.68 -2.08
C PRO A 44 -12.59 -8.41 -2.72
N LEU A 45 -11.86 -7.30 -2.71
CA LEU A 45 -12.30 -6.07 -3.39
C LEU A 45 -12.42 -6.28 -4.91
N ALA A 46 -11.47 -7.00 -5.53
CA ALA A 46 -11.54 -7.32 -6.95
C ALA A 46 -12.72 -8.25 -7.29
N ALA A 47 -13.15 -9.10 -6.35
CA ALA A 47 -14.28 -10.01 -6.54
C ALA A 47 -15.63 -9.30 -6.60
N LEU A 48 -15.74 -8.10 -6.02
CA LEU A 48 -16.96 -7.28 -6.05
C LEU A 48 -17.20 -6.60 -7.40
N LEU A 49 -16.20 -6.60 -8.30
CA LEU A 49 -16.32 -5.93 -9.59
C LEU A 49 -17.10 -6.76 -10.63
N PRO A 50 -17.82 -6.09 -11.55
CA PRO A 50 -18.48 -6.75 -12.67
C PRO A 50 -17.47 -7.56 -13.50
N VAL A 51 -17.88 -8.77 -13.92
CA VAL A 51 -17.04 -9.73 -14.65
C VAL A 51 -16.34 -9.10 -15.87
N ARG A 52 -17.00 -8.14 -16.54
CA ARG A 52 -16.49 -7.43 -17.73
C ARG A 52 -15.23 -6.59 -17.47
N VAL A 53 -15.06 -6.06 -16.25
CA VAL A 53 -13.90 -5.21 -15.88
C VAL A 53 -12.98 -5.88 -14.87
N ARG A 54 -13.43 -6.96 -14.22
CA ARG A 54 -12.70 -7.70 -13.20
C ARG A 54 -11.31 -8.14 -13.66
N GLY A 55 -11.16 -8.62 -14.90
CA GLY A 55 -9.85 -9.02 -15.44
C GLY A 55 -8.84 -7.86 -15.55
N ARG A 56 -9.26 -6.70 -16.05
CA ARG A 56 -8.38 -5.52 -16.17
C ARG A 56 -8.04 -4.93 -14.81
N VAL A 57 -9.03 -4.79 -13.93
CA VAL A 57 -8.79 -4.26 -12.58
C VAL A 57 -7.91 -5.21 -11.79
N HIS A 58 -8.14 -6.52 -11.86
CA HIS A 58 -7.29 -7.52 -11.21
C HIS A 58 -5.84 -7.46 -11.71
N ALA A 59 -5.62 -7.30 -13.03
CA ALA A 59 -4.28 -7.12 -13.58
C ALA A 59 -3.62 -5.82 -13.09
N PHE A 60 -4.38 -4.74 -12.98
CA PHE A 60 -3.89 -3.45 -12.49
C PHE A 60 -3.55 -3.50 -10.98
N VAL A 61 -4.46 -3.98 -10.14
CA VAL A 61 -4.27 -4.02 -8.68
C VAL A 61 -3.21 -5.00 -8.21
N ARG A 62 -2.94 -6.07 -9.00
CA ARG A 62 -1.85 -7.01 -8.75
C ARG A 62 -0.50 -6.45 -9.17
N GLY A 63 -0.50 -5.43 -10.04
CA GLY A 63 0.69 -4.98 -10.75
C GLY A 63 1.14 -5.97 -11.83
N GLN A 64 2.00 -5.51 -12.74
CA GLN A 64 2.63 -6.39 -13.72
C GLN A 64 3.76 -7.17 -13.05
N ARG A 65 3.76 -8.50 -13.21
CA ARG A 65 4.95 -9.30 -12.88
C ARG A 65 6.04 -8.91 -13.86
N TRP A 66 7.10 -8.28 -13.36
CA TRP A 66 8.31 -8.04 -14.13
C TRP A 66 8.98 -9.39 -14.39
N THR A 67 8.72 -9.95 -15.56
CA THR A 67 9.41 -11.15 -16.06
C THR A 67 10.63 -10.73 -16.86
N ARG A 68 11.58 -11.65 -17.09
CA ARG A 68 12.74 -11.40 -17.95
C ARG A 68 12.34 -10.89 -19.35
N SER A 69 11.16 -11.28 -19.83
CA SER A 69 10.54 -10.79 -21.06
C SER A 69 10.05 -9.33 -21.00
N SER A 70 9.74 -8.79 -19.82
CA SER A 70 9.36 -7.39 -19.62
C SER A 70 10.50 -6.41 -19.88
N PHE A 71 11.75 -6.89 -19.81
CA PHE A 71 12.97 -6.13 -20.02
C PHE A 71 13.61 -6.36 -21.40
N GLY A 72 12.99 -7.17 -22.25
CA GLY A 72 13.49 -7.52 -23.59
C GLY A 72 14.70 -8.47 -23.59
N PRO A 73 14.93 -9.23 -24.68
CA PRO A 73 16.26 -9.76 -24.96
C PRO A 73 17.22 -8.60 -25.28
N SER A 74 18.42 -8.67 -24.73
CA SER A 74 19.63 -7.93 -25.12
C SER A 74 19.70 -7.66 -26.63
N ALA A 75 19.91 -6.39 -27.00
CA ALA A 75 20.58 -6.01 -28.23
C ALA A 75 22.06 -5.73 -27.91
#